data_AF-A0A0M3IHG3-F1
#
_entry.id   AF-A0A0M3IHG3-F1
#
_cell.length_a   1.000
_cell.length_b   1.000
_cell.length_c   1.000
_cell.angle_alpha   90.00
_cell.angle_beta   90.00
_cell.angle_gamma   90.00
#
_symmetry.space_group_name_H-M   'P 1'
#
loop_
_entity.id
_entity.type
_entity.pdbx_description
1 polymer ?
#
loop_
_entity_poly.entity_id
_entity_poly.type
_entity_poly.pdbx_seq_one_letter_code
_entity_poly.pdbx_strand_id
1 'polypeptide(L)'
;MFDFTVSQPHTSDGVLVIDGMRLHVSKAYLALYSPVFHAMFFSRFSERDKKEIAIEDVILEEFIELLNVVYPSHKPVSGQCSINRTSK
;
A
#
# COMPACT_ATOMS: atom_id res chain seq x y z
N MET A 1 -6.91 2.83 -12.91
CA MET A 1 -5.62 2.91 -12.19
C MET A 1 -5.93 3.33 -10.78
N PHE A 2 -5.24 2.76 -9.78
CA PHE A 2 -5.48 3.13 -8.39
C PHE A 2 -4.81 4.47 -8.10
N ASP A 3 -5.49 5.35 -7.40
CA ASP A 3 -4.93 6.63 -6.99
C ASP A 3 -4.34 6.49 -5.58
N PHE A 4 -3.01 6.43 -5.51
CA PHE A 4 -2.28 6.33 -4.25
C PHE A 4 -2.12 7.69 -3.56
N THR A 5 -2.47 8.81 -4.18
CA THR A 5 -2.37 10.15 -3.57
C THR A 5 -3.53 10.45 -2.61
N VAL A 6 -4.59 9.62 -2.68
CA VAL A 6 -5.80 9.77 -1.86
C VAL A 6 -5.81 8.71 -0.76
N SER A 7 -6.02 9.14 0.48
CA SER A 7 -6.20 8.25 1.62
C SER A 7 -7.44 7.38 1.46
N GLN A 8 -7.29 6.07 1.70
CA GLN A 8 -8.40 5.12 1.67
C GLN A 8 -8.67 4.60 3.09
N PRO A 9 -9.76 5.03 3.75
CA PRO A 9 -9.93 4.88 5.19
C PRO A 9 -9.97 3.44 5.71
N HIS A 10 -10.16 2.45 4.83
CA HIS A 10 -10.27 1.03 5.21
C HIS A 10 -9.18 0.14 4.63
N THR A 11 -8.29 0.69 3.81
CA THR A 11 -7.27 -0.10 3.09
C THR A 11 -5.87 0.52 3.20
N SER A 12 -5.74 1.83 3.41
CA SER A 12 -4.45 2.47 3.65
C SER A 12 -4.18 2.65 5.15
N ASP A 13 -3.15 1.97 5.66
CA ASP A 13 -2.67 2.02 7.04
C ASP A 13 -1.20 2.49 7.15
N GLY A 14 -0.63 2.98 6.04
CA GLY A 14 0.68 3.62 5.96
C GLY A 14 0.72 4.76 4.95
N VAL A 15 1.65 5.70 5.19
CA VAL A 15 1.96 6.80 4.27
C VAL A 15 3.45 6.76 3.98
N LEU A 16 3.79 6.65 2.70
CA LEU A 16 5.16 6.75 2.19
C LEU A 16 5.34 8.11 1.55
N VAL A 17 6.47 8.78 1.82
CA VAL A 17 6.81 10.07 1.23
C VAL A 17 7.99 9.89 0.29
N ILE A 18 7.78 10.13 -1.01
CA ILE A 18 8.78 9.99 -2.07
C ILE A 18 8.80 11.30 -2.86
N ASP A 19 9.97 11.94 -2.98
CA ASP A 19 10.12 13.25 -3.62
C ASP A 19 9.11 14.32 -3.13
N GLY A 20 8.79 14.27 -1.83
CA GLY A 20 7.81 15.16 -1.20
C GLY A 20 6.34 14.82 -1.46
N MET A 21 6.06 13.81 -2.28
CA MET A 21 4.70 13.31 -2.53
C MET A 21 4.31 12.21 -1.56
N ARG A 22 3.07 12.29 -1.09
CA ARG A 22 2.49 11.38 -0.09
C ARG A 22 1.70 10.29 -0.80
N LEU A 23 2.12 9.05 -0.61
CA LEU A 23 1.47 7.86 -1.13
C LEU A 23 0.82 7.07 0.02
N HIS A 24 -0.49 6.89 -0.07
CA HIS A 24 -1.30 6.14 0.86
C HIS A 24 -1.33 4.67 0.45
N VAL A 25 -0.82 3.80 1.33
CA VAL A 25 -0.58 2.38 1.04
C VAL A 25 -1.07 1.49 2.19
N SER A 26 -1.35 0.23 1.87
CA SER A 26 -1.47 -0.89 2.79
C SER A 26 -0.09 -1.47 3.11
N LYS A 27 0.33 -1.39 4.37
CA LYS A 27 1.55 -1.98 4.93
C LYS A 27 1.57 -3.49 4.72
N ALA A 28 0.44 -4.16 4.92
CA ALA A 28 0.32 -5.60 4.77
C ALA A 28 0.55 -6.05 3.32
N TYR A 29 0.00 -5.35 2.33
CA TYR A 29 0.25 -5.67 0.92
C TYR A 29 1.72 -5.52 0.57
N LEU A 30 2.33 -4.38 0.91
CA LEU A 30 3.75 -4.15 0.61
C LEU A 30 4.66 -5.17 1.30
N ALA A 31 4.38 -5.51 2.56
CA ALA A 31 5.12 -6.51 3.30
C ALA A 31 4.97 -7.93 2.73
N LEU A 32 3.80 -8.26 2.18
CA LEU A 32 3.55 -9.55 1.54
C LEU A 32 4.45 -9.76 0.32
N TYR A 33 4.68 -8.70 -0.46
CA TYR A 33 5.45 -8.78 -1.71
C TYR A 33 6.91 -8.33 -1.58
N SER A 34 7.31 -7.77 -0.44
CA SER A 34 8.67 -7.31 -0.21
C SER A 34 9.12 -7.53 1.24
N PRO A 35 10.16 -8.34 1.48
CA PRO A 35 10.72 -8.53 2.82
C PRO A 35 11.33 -7.22 3.38
N VAL A 36 11.73 -6.28 2.52
CA VAL A 36 12.20 -4.96 2.92
C VAL A 36 11.06 -4.17 3.58
N PHE A 37 9.88 -4.13 2.95
CA PHE A 37 8.71 -3.48 3.55
C PHE A 37 8.19 -4.22 4.78
N HIS A 38 8.28 -5.55 4.81
CA HIS A 38 7.96 -6.32 6.00
C HIS A 38 8.85 -5.91 7.18
N ALA A 39 10.16 -5.83 6.97
CA ALA A 39 11.09 -5.36 8.00
C ALA A 39 10.80 -3.91 8.39
N MET A 40 10.59 -3.01 7.43
CA MET A 40 10.30 -1.59 7.69
C MET A 40 9.05 -1.38 8.55
N PHE A 41 7.97 -2.12 8.30
CA PHE A 41 6.68 -1.91 8.99
C PHE A 41 6.49 -2.75 10.25
N PHE A 42 7.05 -3.97 10.31
CA PHE A 42 6.70 -4.97 11.33
C PHE A 42 7.87 -5.42 12.22
N SER A 43 9.09 -5.01 11.94
CA SER A 43 10.22 -5.26 12.84
C SER A 43 10.17 -4.36 14.09
N ARG A 44 11.17 -4.49 14.95
CA ARG A 44 11.37 -3.61 16.12
C ARG A 44 12.08 -2.28 15.77
N PHE A 45 12.18 -1.92 14.49
CA PHE A 45 12.78 -0.65 14.09
C PHE A 45 11.84 0.53 14.38
N SER A 46 12.44 1.72 14.51
CA SER A 46 11.74 2.96 14.89
C SER A 46 10.76 3.46 13.82
N GLU A 47 10.81 2.93 12.60
CA GLU A 47 9.83 3.28 11.55
C GLU A 47 8.43 2.72 11.81
N ARG A 48 8.29 1.66 12.61
CA ARG A 48 7.01 1.02 12.91
C ARG A 48 5.98 2.01 13.48
N ASP A 49 6.43 2.93 14.34
CA ASP A 49 5.57 3.88 15.05
C ASP A 49 5.39 5.21 14.28
N LYS A 50 6.03 5.35 13.12
CA LYS A 50 5.91 6.56 12.30
C LYS A 50 4.59 6.56 11.55
N LYS A 51 3.91 7.71 11.59
CA LYS A 51 2.72 7.98 10.77
C LYS A 51 3.07 8.10 9.28
N GLU A 52 4.27 8.58 8.98
CA GLU A 52 4.77 8.82 7.63
C GLU A 52 6.23 8.37 7.57
N ILE A 53 6.60 7.67 6.50
CA ILE A 53 7.94 7.16 6.29
C ILE A 53 8.46 7.76 4.99
N ALA A 54 9.51 8.57 5.09
CA ALA A 54 10.23 9.05 3.92
C ALA A 54 11.05 7.90 3.33
N ILE A 55 10.96 7.71 2.01
CA ILE A 55 11.80 6.79 1.27
C ILE A 55 12.68 7.62 0.36
N GLU A 56 13.99 7.52 0.58
CA GLU A 56 15.02 8.16 -0.22
C GLU A 56 15.52 7.17 -1.30
N ASP A 57 16.21 7.68 -2.32
CA ASP A 57 16.83 6.88 -3.39
C ASP A 57 15.84 6.04 -4.24
N VAL A 58 14.61 6.49 -4.38
CA VAL A 58 13.59 5.85 -5.23
C VAL A 58 12.99 6.87 -6.19
N ILE A 59 12.94 6.52 -7.47
CA ILE A 59 12.24 7.31 -8.48
C ILE A 59 10.74 7.08 -8.30
N LEU A 60 10.00 8.17 -8.07
CA LEU A 60 8.57 8.12 -7.84
C LEU A 60 7.81 7.33 -8.92
N GLU A 61 8.07 7.60 -10.19
CA GLU A 61 7.34 6.97 -11.30
C GLU A 61 7.50 5.44 -11.29
N GLU A 62 8.72 4.97 -11.08
CA GLU A 62 9.04 3.54 -10.96
C GLU A 62 8.36 2.92 -9.73
N PHE A 63 8.27 3.67 -8.63
CA PHE A 63 7.58 3.22 -7.44
C PHE A 63 6.06 3.12 -7.66
N ILE A 64 5.46 4.08 -8.34
CA ILE A 64 4.04 4.03 -8.71
C ILE A 64 3.78 2.84 -9.64
N GLU A 65 4.69 2.54 -10.57
CA GLU A 65 4.60 1.35 -11.42
C GLU A 65 4.63 0.06 -10.57
N LEU A 66 5.57 -0.06 -9.63
CA LEU A 66 5.64 -1.17 -8.68
C LEU A 66 4.31 -1.31 -7.90
N LEU A 67 3.76 -0.21 -7.39
CA LEU A 67 2.49 -0.23 -6.67
C LEU A 67 1.33 -0.73 -7.54
N ASN A 68 1.28 -0.32 -8.81
CA ASN A 68 0.26 -0.80 -9.74
C ASN A 68 0.38 -2.30 -10.06
N VAL A 69 1.58 -2.87 -9.99
CA VAL A 69 1.80 -4.32 -10.17
C VAL A 69 1.43 -5.11 -8.90
N VAL A 70 1.74 -4.55 -7.72
CA VAL A 70 1.51 -5.20 -6.42
C VAL A 70 0.03 -5.16 -6.02
N TYR A 71 -0.69 -4.09 -6.36
CA TYR A 71 -2.09 -3.94 -6.00
C TYR A 71 -3.00 -4.67 -6.99
N PRO A 72 -4.02 -5.40 -6.49
CA PRO A 72 -4.88 -6.21 -7.34
C PRO A 72 -5.68 -5.32 -8.29
N SER A 73 -5.94 -5.84 -9.49
CA SER A 73 -6.71 -5.11 -10.48
C SER A 73 -8.12 -4.84 -9.94
N HIS A 74 -8.59 -3.60 -10.04
CA HIS A 74 -9.99 -3.24 -9.81
C HIS A 74 -10.91 -3.70 -10.95
N LYS A 75 -10.49 -4.73 -11.71
CA LYS A 75 -11.34 -5.30 -12.76
C LYS A 75 -12.59 -5.85 -12.09
N PRO A 76 -13.78 -5.40 -12.49
CA PRO A 76 -15.02 -5.95 -11.94
C PRO A 76 -15.05 -7.45 -12.21
N VAL A 77 -15.36 -8.23 -11.17
CA VAL A 77 -15.54 -9.67 -11.31
C VAL A 77 -16.80 -9.89 -12.14
N SER A 78 -16.64 -10.33 -13.39
CA SER A 78 -17.74 -10.51 -14.34
C SER A 78 -18.53 -11.80 -14.15
N GLY A 79 -18.28 -12.55 -13.07
CA GLY A 79 -19.05 -13.73 -12.66
C GLY A 79 -19.79 -13.46 -11.35
N GLN A 80 -20.84 -14.23 -11.04
CA GLN A 80 -21.52 -14.18 -9.74
C GLN A 80 -20.58 -14.68 -8.63
N CYS A 81 -19.67 -13.81 -8.20
CA CYS A 81 -18.93 -14.02 -6.96
C CYS A 81 -19.83 -13.53 -5.83
N SER A 82 -20.62 -14.46 -5.29
CA SER A 82 -21.37 -14.23 -4.06
C SER A 82 -20.39 -14.16 -2.89
N ILE A 83 -19.75 -13.00 -2.69
CA ILE A 83 -19.14 -12.71 -1.39
C ILE A 83 -20.32 -12.48 -0.45
N ASN A 84 -20.75 -13.56 0.20
CA ASN A 84 -21.84 -13.56 1.16
C ASN A 84 -21.52 -12.50 2.22
N ARG A 85 -22.26 -11.38 2.21
CA ARG A 85 -22.33 -10.45 3.33
C ARG A 85 -22.91 -11.23 4.50
N THR A 86 -22.04 -11.77 5.35
CA THR A 86 -22.46 -12.38 6.60
C THR A 86 -21.91 -11.56 7.75
N SER A 87 -22.87 -10.97 8.48
CA SER A 87 -22.78 -10.43 9.85
C SER A 87 -22.01 -9.10 10.00
N LYS A 88 -22.57 -8.02 10.57
CA LYS A 88 -23.69 -7.86 11.50
C LYS A 88 -24.27 -6.45 11.35
#